data_AF-A0A2N6T360-F1
#
_entry.id   AF-A0A2N6T360-F1
#
_cell.length_a   1.000
_cell.length_b   1.000
_cell.length_c   1.000
_cell.angle_alpha   90.00
_cell.angle_beta   90.00
_cell.angle_gamma   90.00
#
_symmetry.space_group_name_H-M   'P 1'
#
loop_
_entity.id
_entity.type
_entity.pdbx_description
1 polymer ?
#
loop_
_entity_poly.entity_id
_entity_poly.type
_entity_poly.pdbx_seq_one_letter_code
_entity_poly.pdbx_strand_id
1 'polypeptide(L)'
;MRTRKVLTLVTALFVVGVIAFGAVKWLGPDSGPIDEGLHPGPSEADEPAWCPTVEVISAPGTWESSKDDDPFNPQANPASFMLSITQPLQEQYDINDVRVWTLPYTAQFKSVQSRNEMSYDDSRDEGTERLKAELKFVADTCASTQFILAGFSQGAVIVGDVASEIGREAGVVSPERIAGVVMIADGRRENAVGINPGVELGGVGAEIALHPLNRVVQAIVPGASMRGVREGGFGVLNDRAIEICAPDDSICDAPPNVVDALGRAQDLVNANGVHAMYASNPNVIPGTTANAWTVEWIRQRIAEVS
;
A
#
# COMPACT_ATOMS: atom_id res chain seq x y z
N MET A 1 65.86 20.83 -6.78
CA MET A 1 65.18 21.58 -5.69
C MET A 1 64.19 22.66 -6.16
N ARG A 2 64.35 23.25 -7.35
CA ARG A 2 63.50 24.36 -7.84
C ARG A 2 62.06 23.92 -8.20
N THR A 3 61.88 22.73 -8.78
CA THR A 3 60.58 22.21 -9.24
C THR A 3 59.63 21.81 -8.13
N ARG A 4 60.14 21.26 -7.01
CA ARG A 4 59.31 20.95 -5.82
C ARG A 4 58.75 22.21 -5.17
N LYS A 5 59.54 23.29 -5.10
CA LYS A 5 59.08 24.58 -4.55
C LYS A 5 57.98 25.21 -5.41
N VAL A 6 58.05 25.06 -6.74
CA VAL A 6 57.02 25.54 -7.67
C VAL A 6 55.73 24.73 -7.50
N LEU A 7 55.81 23.40 -7.38
CA LEU A 7 54.62 22.57 -7.17
C LEU A 7 53.94 22.89 -5.83
N THR A 8 54.72 23.07 -4.75
CA THR A 8 54.17 23.47 -3.45
C THR A 8 53.50 24.84 -3.49
N LEU A 9 54.06 25.80 -4.25
CA LEU A 9 53.46 27.13 -4.43
C LEU A 9 52.15 27.07 -5.22
N VAL A 10 52.09 26.26 -6.28
CA VAL A 10 50.87 26.07 -7.08
C VAL A 10 49.78 25.38 -6.25
N THR A 11 50.13 24.35 -5.49
CA THR A 11 49.17 23.67 -4.60
C THR A 11 48.69 24.59 -3.48
N ALA A 12 49.58 25.39 -2.88
CA ALA A 12 49.19 26.35 -1.84
C ALA A 12 48.24 27.43 -2.40
N LEU A 13 48.52 27.96 -3.59
CA LEU A 13 47.63 28.92 -4.26
C LEU A 13 46.29 28.31 -4.64
N PHE A 14 46.26 27.05 -5.06
CA PHE A 14 45.02 26.33 -5.35
C PHE A 14 44.18 26.15 -4.09
N VAL A 15 44.79 25.72 -2.98
CA VAL A 15 44.11 25.55 -1.68
C VAL A 15 43.58 26.89 -1.17
N VAL A 16 44.37 27.97 -1.25
CA VAL A 16 43.92 29.32 -0.88
C VAL A 16 42.76 29.79 -1.78
N GLY A 17 42.80 29.48 -3.07
CA GLY A 17 41.70 29.76 -4.00
C GLY A 17 40.42 29.00 -3.64
N VAL A 18 40.51 27.73 -3.24
CA VAL A 18 39.38 26.91 -2.78
C VAL A 18 38.83 27.44 -1.46
N ILE A 19 39.68 27.82 -0.51
CA ILE A 19 39.27 28.40 0.77
C ILE A 19 38.60 29.76 0.56
N ALA A 20 39.15 30.61 -0.31
CA ALA A 20 38.56 31.90 -0.65
C ALA A 20 37.20 31.73 -1.36
N PHE A 21 37.08 30.76 -2.27
CA PHE A 21 35.80 30.44 -2.92
C PHE A 21 34.77 29.91 -1.92
N GLY A 22 35.18 29.04 -0.99
CA GLY A 22 34.33 28.56 0.11
C GLY A 22 33.90 29.68 1.05
N ALA A 23 34.81 30.60 1.38
CA ALA A 23 34.52 31.75 2.23
C ALA A 23 33.59 32.77 1.54
N VAL A 24 33.71 32.99 0.22
CA VAL A 24 32.78 33.85 -0.54
C VAL A 24 31.40 33.20 -0.68
N LYS A 25 31.32 31.87 -0.77
CA LYS A 25 30.05 31.12 -0.69
C LYS A 25 29.42 31.19 0.70
N TRP A 26 30.23 31.30 1.76
CA TRP A 26 29.77 31.32 3.15
C TRP A 26 29.49 32.74 3.69
N LEU A 27 30.16 33.76 3.16
CA LEU A 27 30.02 35.18 3.52
C LEU A 27 29.27 36.00 2.46
N GLY A 28 28.73 35.34 1.42
CA GLY A 28 27.77 35.95 0.52
C GLY A 28 26.54 36.42 1.30
N PRO A 29 25.79 37.42 0.80
CA PRO A 29 24.65 37.97 1.53
C PRO A 29 23.72 36.83 1.92
N ASP A 30 23.30 36.80 3.19
CA ASP A 30 22.24 35.94 3.69
C ASP A 30 21.01 36.13 2.78
N SER A 31 20.88 35.28 1.77
CA SER A 31 19.56 34.85 1.34
C SER A 31 18.98 34.21 2.59
N GLY A 32 18.10 34.97 3.24
CA GLY A 32 17.37 34.57 4.44
C GLY A 32 16.66 33.23 4.26
N PRO A 33 15.89 32.78 5.26
CA PRO A 33 15.17 31.51 5.13
C PRO A 33 14.46 31.49 3.79
N ILE A 34 14.83 30.52 2.96
CA ILE A 34 14.04 30.19 1.79
C ILE A 34 12.77 29.66 2.42
N ASP A 35 11.81 30.56 2.59
CA ASP A 35 10.41 30.22 2.52
C ASP A 35 10.25 29.64 1.10
N GLU A 36 10.63 28.37 0.92
CA GLU A 36 9.80 27.48 0.13
C GLU A 36 8.49 27.47 0.90
N GLY A 37 7.74 28.57 0.74
CA GLY A 37 6.34 28.58 1.08
C GLY A 37 5.82 27.32 0.43
N LEU A 38 5.02 26.57 1.20
CA LEU A 38 4.02 25.74 0.57
C LEU A 38 3.46 26.61 -0.55
N HIS A 39 3.83 26.32 -1.80
CA HIS A 39 2.99 26.72 -2.90
C HIS A 39 1.65 26.16 -2.44
N PRO A 40 0.63 27.01 -2.23
CA PRO A 40 -0.69 26.46 -2.03
C PRO A 40 -0.84 25.51 -3.20
N GLY A 41 -1.07 24.22 -2.93
CA GLY A 41 -1.48 23.30 -3.98
C GLY A 41 -2.60 23.99 -4.77
N PRO A 42 -2.75 23.68 -6.07
CA PRO A 42 -3.75 24.33 -6.91
C PRO A 42 -5.03 24.50 -6.10
N SER A 43 -5.50 25.74 -5.99
CA SER A 43 -6.74 25.97 -5.27
C SER A 43 -7.83 25.18 -5.98
N GLU A 44 -8.89 24.76 -5.29
CA GLU A 44 -10.02 24.03 -5.88
C GLU A 44 -10.56 24.71 -7.18
N ALA A 45 -10.34 26.04 -7.31
CA ALA A 45 -10.68 26.82 -8.49
C ALA A 45 -9.79 26.59 -9.75
N ASP A 46 -8.65 25.91 -9.62
CA ASP A 46 -7.68 25.66 -10.68
C ASP A 46 -7.65 24.19 -11.15
N GLU A 47 -8.51 23.34 -10.59
CA GLU A 47 -8.55 21.92 -10.92
C GLU A 47 -9.13 21.67 -12.31
N PRO A 48 -8.55 20.71 -13.07
CA PRO A 48 -9.19 20.24 -14.29
C PRO A 48 -10.60 19.73 -14.05
N ALA A 49 -11.52 20.01 -14.97
CA ALA A 49 -12.93 19.57 -14.87
C ALA A 49 -13.13 18.04 -14.87
N TRP A 50 -12.08 17.26 -15.10
CA TRP A 50 -12.09 15.80 -15.01
C TRP A 50 -11.69 15.29 -13.62
N CYS A 51 -11.32 16.15 -12.67
CA CYS A 51 -10.96 15.72 -11.32
C CYS A 51 -12.16 15.08 -10.60
N PRO A 52 -12.03 13.84 -10.10
CA PRO A 52 -13.11 13.19 -9.39
C PRO A 52 -13.23 13.74 -7.97
N THR A 53 -14.44 13.72 -7.42
CA THR A 53 -14.65 14.04 -5.99
C THR A 53 -13.96 12.97 -5.13
N VAL A 54 -14.10 11.70 -5.52
CA VAL A 54 -13.46 10.56 -4.86
C VAL A 54 -12.74 9.68 -5.86
N GLU A 55 -11.52 9.28 -5.55
CA GLU A 55 -10.84 8.17 -6.23
C GLU A 55 -10.75 6.94 -5.32
N VAL A 56 -11.39 5.86 -5.76
CA VAL A 56 -11.31 4.54 -5.14
C VAL A 56 -10.18 3.77 -5.80
N ILE A 57 -9.07 3.61 -5.06
CA ILE A 57 -7.92 2.80 -5.47
C ILE A 57 -8.15 1.36 -5.02
N SER A 58 -8.18 0.44 -5.97
CA SER A 58 -8.37 -0.99 -5.77
C SER A 58 -7.08 -1.75 -6.06
N ALA A 59 -6.55 -2.52 -5.10
CA ALA A 59 -5.35 -3.32 -5.25
C ALA A 59 -5.70 -4.83 -5.28
N PRO A 60 -5.66 -5.48 -6.46
CA PRO A 60 -5.94 -6.91 -6.58
C PRO A 60 -4.89 -7.79 -5.89
N GLY A 61 -5.30 -9.02 -5.56
CA GLY A 61 -4.42 -10.05 -5.00
C GLY A 61 -3.45 -10.65 -6.02
N THR A 62 -2.68 -11.63 -5.56
CA THR A 62 -1.77 -12.39 -6.44
C THR A 62 -2.57 -13.10 -7.54
N TRP A 63 -2.09 -13.00 -8.77
CA TRP A 63 -2.67 -13.51 -10.01
C TRP A 63 -4.00 -12.87 -10.42
N GLU A 64 -4.32 -11.70 -9.86
CA GLU A 64 -5.55 -10.95 -10.15
C GLU A 64 -5.33 -9.65 -10.93
N SER A 65 -4.07 -9.31 -11.24
CA SER A 65 -3.70 -8.12 -12.03
C SER A 65 -2.56 -8.44 -13.01
N SER A 66 -2.28 -7.49 -13.89
CA SER A 66 -1.11 -7.44 -14.75
C SER A 66 -0.63 -5.99 -14.86
N LYS A 67 0.69 -5.80 -14.98
CA LYS A 67 1.30 -4.46 -15.12
C LYS A 67 0.85 -3.68 -16.36
N ASP A 68 0.38 -4.40 -17.38
CA ASP A 68 -0.06 -3.84 -18.66
C ASP A 68 -1.60 -3.81 -18.77
N ASP A 69 -2.33 -4.09 -17.67
CA ASP A 69 -3.80 -4.05 -17.64
C ASP A 69 -4.32 -2.61 -17.67
N ASP A 70 -5.55 -2.44 -18.17
CA ASP A 70 -6.24 -1.14 -18.13
C ASP A 70 -6.75 -0.90 -16.69
N PRO A 71 -6.26 0.13 -15.98
CA PRO A 71 -6.67 0.37 -14.60
C PRO A 71 -8.14 0.75 -14.45
N PHE A 72 -8.79 1.26 -15.50
CA PHE A 72 -10.20 1.64 -15.48
C PHE A 72 -11.13 0.55 -16.02
N ASN A 73 -10.57 -0.45 -16.71
CA ASN A 73 -11.31 -1.60 -17.22
C ASN A 73 -10.44 -2.87 -17.15
N PRO A 74 -10.09 -3.33 -15.94
CA PRO A 74 -9.17 -4.46 -15.76
C PRO A 74 -9.71 -5.76 -16.37
N GLN A 75 -8.88 -6.44 -17.16
CA GLN A 75 -9.20 -7.68 -17.87
C GLN A 75 -8.22 -8.82 -17.58
N ALA A 76 -7.15 -8.59 -16.80
CA ALA A 76 -6.12 -9.61 -16.54
C ALA A 76 -6.68 -10.90 -15.95
N ASN A 77 -7.67 -10.78 -15.06
CA ASN A 77 -8.38 -11.92 -14.48
C ASN A 77 -9.86 -11.56 -14.19
N PRO A 78 -10.81 -12.04 -15.00
CA PRO A 78 -12.25 -11.82 -14.78
C PRO A 78 -12.79 -12.39 -13.46
N ALA A 79 -12.04 -13.30 -12.80
CA ALA A 79 -12.39 -13.88 -11.51
C ALA A 79 -11.71 -13.16 -10.33
N SER A 80 -10.99 -12.06 -10.57
CA SER A 80 -10.39 -11.24 -9.52
C SER A 80 -11.45 -10.84 -8.48
N PHE A 81 -11.17 -11.11 -7.21
CA PHE A 81 -12.09 -10.80 -6.12
C PHE A 81 -12.41 -9.31 -6.06
N MET A 82 -11.43 -8.44 -6.33
CA MET A 82 -11.62 -7.00 -6.29
C MET A 82 -12.62 -6.50 -7.35
N LEU A 83 -12.83 -7.23 -8.46
CA LEU A 83 -13.85 -6.89 -9.45
C LEU A 83 -15.28 -6.97 -8.88
N SER A 84 -15.49 -7.85 -7.89
CA SER A 84 -16.77 -7.93 -7.18
C SER A 84 -17.07 -6.69 -6.30
N ILE A 85 -16.08 -5.80 -6.15
CA ILE A 85 -16.19 -4.51 -5.44
C ILE A 85 -16.16 -3.35 -6.44
N THR A 86 -15.22 -3.36 -7.39
CA THR A 86 -15.04 -2.24 -8.33
C THR A 86 -16.16 -2.13 -9.35
N GLN A 87 -16.64 -3.24 -9.91
CA GLN A 87 -17.69 -3.19 -10.95
C GLN A 87 -19.00 -2.56 -10.44
N PRO A 88 -19.55 -2.95 -9.26
CA PRO A 88 -20.75 -2.29 -8.74
C PRO A 88 -20.59 -0.79 -8.46
N LEU A 89 -19.37 -0.32 -8.16
CA LEU A 89 -19.08 1.10 -7.99
C LEU A 89 -19.04 1.82 -9.34
N GLN A 90 -18.36 1.24 -10.33
CA GLN A 90 -18.29 1.77 -11.69
C GLN A 90 -19.65 1.82 -12.40
N GLU A 91 -20.53 0.85 -12.12
CA GLU A 91 -21.91 0.84 -12.65
C GLU A 91 -22.78 1.95 -12.05
N GLN A 92 -22.49 2.37 -10.82
CA GLN A 92 -23.32 3.28 -10.05
C GLN A 92 -22.94 4.75 -10.23
N TYR A 93 -21.64 5.04 -10.38
CA TYR A 93 -21.12 6.40 -10.34
C TYR A 93 -20.48 6.80 -11.67
N ASP A 94 -20.62 8.07 -12.04
CA ASP A 94 -19.86 8.63 -13.15
C ASP A 94 -18.37 8.72 -12.78
N ILE A 95 -17.48 8.43 -13.72
CA ILE A 95 -16.03 8.43 -13.49
C ILE A 95 -15.47 9.82 -13.14
N ASN A 96 -16.19 10.89 -13.44
CA ASN A 96 -15.85 12.26 -13.05
C ASN A 96 -16.36 12.63 -11.65
N ASP A 97 -17.22 11.82 -11.04
CA ASP A 97 -17.66 11.99 -9.65
C ASP A 97 -16.89 11.02 -8.74
N VAL A 98 -16.96 9.72 -9.03
CA VAL A 98 -16.22 8.66 -8.35
C VAL A 98 -15.42 7.88 -9.37
N ARG A 99 -14.10 8.06 -9.34
CA ARG A 99 -13.17 7.32 -10.18
C ARG A 99 -12.77 6.04 -9.48
N VAL A 100 -12.96 4.90 -10.14
CA VAL A 100 -12.43 3.62 -9.66
C VAL A 100 -11.20 3.27 -10.48
N TRP A 101 -10.05 3.21 -9.82
CA TRP A 101 -8.76 2.88 -10.42
C TRP A 101 -8.23 1.58 -9.82
N THR A 102 -7.97 0.58 -10.66
CA THR A 102 -7.46 -0.74 -10.24
C THR A 102 -5.98 -0.85 -10.54
N LEU A 103 -5.17 -1.16 -9.53
CA LEU A 103 -3.71 -1.20 -9.58
C LEU A 103 -3.20 -2.18 -10.66
N PRO A 104 -2.59 -1.68 -11.75
CA PRO A 104 -1.97 -2.52 -12.76
C PRO A 104 -0.53 -2.82 -12.33
N TYR A 105 -0.32 -4.02 -11.82
CA TYR A 105 0.99 -4.49 -11.37
C TYR A 105 1.14 -5.99 -11.63
N THR A 106 2.36 -6.51 -11.53
CA THR A 106 2.68 -7.88 -11.93
C THR A 106 1.91 -8.93 -11.10
N ALA A 107 1.61 -8.64 -9.83
CA ALA A 107 0.76 -9.46 -8.97
C ALA A 107 1.18 -10.94 -8.91
N GLN A 108 2.47 -11.22 -8.72
CA GLN A 108 2.99 -12.58 -8.76
C GLN A 108 3.56 -13.04 -7.42
N PHE A 109 3.73 -14.36 -7.31
CA PHE A 109 4.37 -15.00 -6.17
C PHE A 109 5.20 -16.19 -6.67
N LYS A 110 6.51 -15.99 -6.73
CA LYS A 110 7.46 -17.04 -7.07
C LYS A 110 7.48 -18.14 -6.01
N SER A 111 7.18 -19.37 -6.42
CA SER A 111 7.25 -20.56 -5.57
C SER A 111 7.96 -21.73 -6.28
N VAL A 112 8.07 -22.87 -5.59
CA VAL A 112 8.57 -24.11 -6.20
C VAL A 112 7.72 -24.61 -7.37
N GLN A 113 6.42 -24.22 -7.40
CA GLN A 113 5.46 -24.55 -8.46
C GLN A 113 5.41 -23.46 -9.55
N SER A 114 5.77 -22.21 -9.23
CA SER A 114 5.73 -21.03 -10.11
C SER A 114 7.12 -20.41 -10.30
N ARG A 115 8.11 -21.20 -10.73
CA ARG A 115 9.54 -20.80 -10.75
C ARG A 115 9.91 -19.67 -11.71
N ASN A 116 9.04 -19.35 -12.66
CA ASN A 116 9.28 -18.29 -13.66
C ASN A 116 8.63 -16.96 -13.27
N GLU A 117 7.90 -16.92 -12.16
CA GLU A 117 7.25 -15.71 -11.67
C GLU A 117 8.24 -14.76 -10.98
N MET A 118 7.84 -13.49 -10.92
CA MET A 118 8.43 -12.46 -10.09
C MET A 118 8.35 -12.85 -8.61
N SER A 119 9.36 -12.47 -7.83
CA SER A 119 9.34 -12.72 -6.38
C SER A 119 8.21 -11.94 -5.71
N TYR A 120 7.77 -12.40 -4.54
CA TYR A 120 6.71 -11.69 -3.80
C TYR A 120 7.17 -10.29 -3.39
N ASP A 121 8.41 -10.15 -2.93
CA ASP A 121 9.01 -8.87 -2.55
C ASP A 121 9.06 -7.90 -3.74
N ASP A 122 9.56 -8.33 -4.90
CA ASP A 122 9.62 -7.48 -6.10
C ASP A 122 8.21 -7.08 -6.57
N SER A 123 7.25 -8.01 -6.54
CA SER A 123 5.86 -7.77 -6.96
C SER A 123 5.15 -6.79 -6.02
N ARG A 124 5.33 -6.95 -4.71
CA ARG A 124 4.80 -6.04 -3.68
C ARG A 124 5.43 -4.65 -3.82
N ASP A 125 6.73 -4.57 -4.02
CA ASP A 125 7.43 -3.29 -4.14
C ASP A 125 7.01 -2.56 -5.45
N GLU A 126 6.87 -3.28 -6.58
CA GLU A 126 6.32 -2.72 -7.84
C GLU A 126 4.90 -2.16 -7.64
N GLY A 127 4.01 -2.94 -7.02
CA GLY A 127 2.64 -2.52 -6.75
C GLY A 127 2.57 -1.32 -5.80
N THR A 128 3.40 -1.29 -4.77
CA THR A 128 3.50 -0.18 -3.81
C THR A 128 3.93 1.11 -4.48
N GLU A 129 4.98 1.06 -5.30
CA GLU A 129 5.46 2.23 -6.03
C GLU A 129 4.43 2.72 -7.05
N ARG A 130 3.76 1.82 -7.77
CA ARG A 130 2.73 2.21 -8.75
C ARG A 130 1.49 2.83 -8.10
N LEU A 131 1.08 2.32 -6.93
CA LEU A 131 -0.02 2.89 -6.13
C LEU A 131 0.36 4.29 -5.62
N LYS A 132 1.54 4.44 -5.01
CA LYS A 132 2.04 5.74 -4.51
C LYS A 132 2.18 6.76 -5.65
N ALA A 133 2.59 6.33 -6.84
CA ALA A 133 2.65 7.18 -8.01
C ALA A 133 1.27 7.69 -8.45
N GLU A 134 0.23 6.85 -8.41
CA GLU A 134 -1.16 7.27 -8.71
C GLU A 134 -1.66 8.28 -7.68
N LEU A 135 -1.54 7.96 -6.39
CA LEU A 135 -1.91 8.86 -5.29
C LEU A 135 -1.26 10.23 -5.44
N LYS A 136 0.05 10.24 -5.69
CA LYS A 136 0.79 11.49 -5.89
C LYS A 136 0.29 12.24 -7.12
N PHE A 137 0.13 11.57 -8.24
CA PHE A 137 -0.31 12.20 -9.49
C PHE A 137 -1.68 12.87 -9.33
N VAL A 138 -2.64 12.16 -8.75
CA VAL A 138 -3.98 12.71 -8.53
C VAL A 138 -3.97 13.79 -7.45
N ALA A 139 -3.24 13.63 -6.35
CA ALA A 139 -3.16 14.67 -5.32
C ALA A 139 -2.51 15.97 -5.82
N ASP A 140 -1.50 15.87 -6.70
CA ASP A 140 -0.84 17.03 -7.31
C ASP A 140 -1.75 17.74 -8.34
N THR A 141 -2.62 16.99 -9.03
CA THR A 141 -3.45 17.50 -10.13
C THR A 141 -4.86 17.92 -9.69
N CYS A 142 -5.41 17.23 -8.70
CA CYS A 142 -6.75 17.37 -8.16
C CYS A 142 -6.63 17.50 -6.63
N ALA A 143 -6.45 18.74 -6.15
CA ALA A 143 -6.19 19.05 -4.74
C ALA A 143 -7.38 18.78 -3.81
N SER A 144 -8.59 18.64 -4.35
CA SER A 144 -9.84 18.39 -3.63
C SER A 144 -10.16 16.89 -3.48
N THR A 145 -9.72 16.07 -4.44
CA THR A 145 -10.07 14.64 -4.53
C THR A 145 -9.78 13.87 -3.24
N GLN A 146 -10.79 13.21 -2.68
CA GLN A 146 -10.60 12.29 -1.56
C GLN A 146 -10.25 10.89 -2.06
N PHE A 147 -9.50 10.12 -1.26
CA PHE A 147 -9.10 8.75 -1.61
C PHE A 147 -9.76 7.73 -0.69
N ILE A 148 -10.20 6.64 -1.29
CA ILE A 148 -10.55 5.41 -0.58
C ILE A 148 -9.65 4.30 -1.12
N LEU A 149 -8.96 3.59 -0.24
CA LEU A 149 -8.06 2.52 -0.63
C LEU A 149 -8.67 1.17 -0.25
N ALA A 150 -8.68 0.22 -1.16
CA ALA A 150 -9.14 -1.14 -0.88
C ALA A 150 -8.20 -2.16 -1.50
N GLY A 151 -7.84 -3.22 -0.77
CA GLY A 151 -6.94 -4.25 -1.29
C GLY A 151 -7.28 -5.65 -0.80
N PHE A 152 -6.90 -6.64 -1.60
CA PHE A 152 -7.08 -8.06 -1.27
C PHE A 152 -5.74 -8.82 -1.26
N SER A 153 -5.49 -9.65 -0.25
CA SER A 153 -4.31 -10.52 -0.16
C SER A 153 -2.99 -9.75 -0.32
N GLN A 154 -2.21 -9.98 -1.39
CA GLN A 154 -1.03 -9.16 -1.70
C GLN A 154 -1.35 -7.67 -1.84
N GLY A 155 -2.47 -7.32 -2.48
CA GLY A 155 -2.96 -5.95 -2.59
C GLY A 155 -3.39 -5.37 -1.24
N ALA A 156 -3.89 -6.18 -0.32
CA ALA A 156 -4.21 -5.75 1.06
C ALA A 156 -2.94 -5.38 1.83
N VAL A 157 -1.87 -6.16 1.67
CA VAL A 157 -0.56 -5.83 2.27
C VAL A 157 -0.03 -4.50 1.72
N ILE A 158 -0.08 -4.30 0.40
CA ILE A 158 0.33 -3.06 -0.28
C ILE A 158 -0.48 -1.86 0.24
N VAL A 159 -1.81 -1.95 0.23
CA VAL A 159 -2.71 -0.89 0.70
C VAL A 159 -2.46 -0.58 2.17
N GLY A 160 -2.33 -1.59 3.02
CA GLY A 160 -2.09 -1.41 4.45
C GLY A 160 -0.71 -0.81 4.75
N ASP A 161 0.32 -1.11 3.95
CA ASP A 161 1.63 -0.46 4.08
C ASP A 161 1.55 1.02 3.73
N VAL A 162 0.93 1.36 2.60
CA VAL A 162 0.74 2.75 2.17
C VAL A 162 -0.10 3.51 3.18
N ALA A 163 -1.18 2.91 3.70
CA ALA A 163 -2.00 3.50 4.75
C ALA A 163 -1.22 3.71 6.07
N SER A 164 -0.35 2.77 6.45
CA SER A 164 0.53 2.94 7.63
C SER A 164 1.50 4.11 7.45
N GLU A 165 2.11 4.26 6.27
CA GLU A 165 2.98 5.40 5.97
C GLU A 165 2.22 6.73 6.03
N ILE A 166 1.05 6.82 5.39
CA ILE A 166 0.23 8.03 5.38
C ILE A 166 -0.27 8.38 6.78
N GLY A 167 -0.79 7.40 7.53
CA GLY A 167 -1.31 7.61 8.87
C GLY A 167 -0.24 7.97 9.91
N ARG A 168 1.04 7.77 9.58
CA ARG A 168 2.20 8.25 10.34
C ARG A 168 2.79 9.55 9.78
N GLU A 169 2.06 10.22 8.90
CA GLU A 169 2.46 11.48 8.26
C GLU A 169 3.78 11.38 7.47
N ALA A 170 4.09 10.19 6.96
CA ALA A 170 5.29 9.89 6.16
C ALA A 170 4.95 9.46 4.72
N GLY A 171 3.69 9.58 4.31
CA GLY A 171 3.18 9.15 3.00
C GLY A 171 3.27 10.21 1.91
N VAL A 172 2.77 9.86 0.72
CA VAL A 172 2.77 10.73 -0.47
C VAL A 172 1.59 11.71 -0.54
N VAL A 173 0.61 11.55 0.35
CA VAL A 173 -0.56 12.42 0.52
C VAL A 173 -0.81 12.63 2.01
N SER A 174 -1.52 13.70 2.39
CA SER A 174 -1.87 13.91 3.80
C SER A 174 -2.98 12.94 4.24
N PRO A 175 -2.99 12.49 5.51
CA PRO A 175 -3.99 11.54 6.01
C PRO A 175 -5.42 12.08 5.92
N GLU A 176 -5.62 13.40 5.94
CA GLU A 176 -6.93 14.04 5.77
C GLU A 176 -7.54 13.79 4.39
N ARG A 177 -6.72 13.46 3.37
CA ARG A 177 -7.18 13.09 2.03
C ARG A 177 -7.63 11.63 1.94
N ILE A 178 -7.46 10.83 3.00
CA ILE A 178 -7.90 9.43 3.04
C ILE A 178 -9.23 9.33 3.79
N ALA A 179 -10.30 9.12 3.02
CA ALA A 179 -11.65 8.93 3.54
C ALA A 179 -11.80 7.54 4.19
N GLY A 180 -10.99 6.57 3.79
CA GLY A 180 -11.06 5.22 4.34
C GLY A 180 -10.10 4.23 3.68
N VAL A 181 -9.77 3.15 4.41
CA VAL A 181 -8.91 2.08 3.94
C VAL A 181 -9.55 0.73 4.27
N VAL A 182 -9.60 -0.21 3.33
CA VAL A 182 -10.10 -1.58 3.55
C VAL A 182 -9.06 -2.60 3.10
N MET A 183 -8.61 -3.43 4.02
CA MET A 183 -7.72 -4.56 3.73
C MET A 183 -8.46 -5.86 3.95
N ILE A 184 -8.48 -6.70 2.92
CA ILE A 184 -9.18 -7.99 2.93
C ILE A 184 -8.12 -9.08 2.79
N ALA A 185 -8.06 -10.00 3.75
CA ALA A 185 -7.02 -11.00 3.85
C ALA A 185 -5.59 -10.42 3.93
N ASP A 186 -5.39 -9.42 4.81
CA ASP A 186 -4.08 -8.81 5.01
C ASP A 186 -3.07 -9.79 5.64
N GLY A 187 -2.00 -10.10 4.90
CA GLY A 187 -0.85 -10.88 5.38
C GLY A 187 -0.13 -10.28 6.59
N ARG A 188 -0.41 -9.02 6.93
CA ARG A 188 0.14 -8.27 8.07
C ARG A 188 -0.93 -7.82 9.08
N ARG A 189 -2.12 -8.43 9.07
CA ARG A 189 -3.19 -8.15 10.04
C ARG A 189 -2.70 -8.33 11.49
N GLU A 190 -2.86 -7.32 12.32
CA GLU A 190 -2.51 -7.37 13.74
C GLU A 190 -3.77 -7.18 14.60
N ASN A 191 -3.88 -7.94 15.70
CA ASN A 191 -4.99 -7.77 16.63
C ASN A 191 -4.95 -6.38 17.28
N ALA A 192 -6.12 -5.74 17.37
CA ALA A 192 -6.32 -4.38 17.89
C ALA A 192 -5.67 -3.24 17.08
N VAL A 193 -5.15 -3.52 15.88
CA VAL A 193 -4.70 -2.51 14.92
C VAL A 193 -5.69 -2.48 13.75
N GLY A 194 -6.27 -1.32 13.47
CA GLY A 194 -7.43 -1.20 12.59
C GLY A 194 -8.74 -1.71 13.21
N ILE A 195 -9.80 -1.72 12.41
CA ILE A 195 -11.17 -2.05 12.79
C ILE A 195 -11.57 -3.35 12.10
N ASN A 196 -11.94 -4.36 12.87
CA ASN A 196 -12.50 -5.60 12.34
C ASN A 196 -14.05 -5.53 12.38
N PRO A 197 -14.74 -5.49 11.23
CA PRO A 197 -16.21 -5.50 11.17
C PRO A 197 -16.78 -6.92 11.23
N GLY A 198 -15.93 -7.94 11.11
CA GLY A 198 -16.30 -9.35 11.08
C GLY A 198 -16.28 -10.00 12.45
N VAL A 199 -16.16 -11.32 12.45
CA VAL A 199 -16.01 -12.10 13.68
C VAL A 199 -14.64 -11.85 14.34
N GLU A 200 -14.57 -11.97 15.66
CA GLU A 200 -13.31 -11.86 16.39
C GLU A 200 -12.39 -13.04 16.06
N LEU A 201 -11.12 -12.76 15.81
CA LEU A 201 -10.11 -13.72 15.38
C LEU A 201 -8.95 -13.74 16.36
N GLY A 202 -8.44 -14.94 16.65
CA GLY A 202 -7.30 -15.14 17.55
C GLY A 202 -5.94 -15.07 16.84
N GLY A 203 -5.89 -15.34 15.53
CA GLY A 203 -4.68 -15.33 14.73
C GLY A 203 -4.25 -13.94 14.29
N VAL A 204 -3.13 -13.90 13.58
CA VAL A 204 -2.50 -12.69 13.01
C VAL A 204 -2.09 -12.98 11.57
N GLY A 205 -1.71 -11.95 10.82
CA GLY A 205 -1.17 -12.12 9.48
C GLY A 205 0.03 -13.07 9.42
N ALA A 206 0.13 -13.84 8.34
CA ALA A 206 1.20 -14.80 8.11
C ALA A 206 2.59 -14.15 8.18
N GLU A 207 2.74 -12.92 7.69
CA GLU A 207 4.01 -12.17 7.79
C GLU A 207 4.38 -11.82 9.23
N ILE A 208 3.41 -11.71 10.15
CA ILE A 208 3.65 -11.52 11.58
C ILE A 208 3.98 -12.88 12.22
N ALA A 209 3.14 -13.88 12.02
CA ALA A 209 3.29 -15.21 12.61
C ALA A 209 4.59 -15.91 12.19
N LEU A 210 5.08 -15.65 10.97
CA LEU A 210 6.30 -16.23 10.43
C LEU A 210 7.50 -15.28 10.46
N HIS A 211 7.35 -14.05 10.95
CA HIS A 211 8.47 -13.10 11.09
C HIS A 211 9.69 -13.69 11.83
N PRO A 212 9.54 -14.40 12.97
CA PRO A 212 10.67 -15.00 13.67
C PRO A 212 11.39 -16.09 12.86
N LEU A 213 10.72 -16.68 11.87
CA LEU A 213 11.22 -17.72 10.99
C LEU A 213 11.63 -17.18 9.61
N ASN A 214 11.71 -15.86 9.42
CA ASN A 214 11.94 -15.25 8.10
C ASN A 214 13.17 -15.84 7.36
N ARG A 215 14.26 -16.17 8.08
CA ARG A 215 15.44 -16.84 7.48
C ARG A 215 15.13 -18.22 6.91
N VAL A 216 14.27 -18.99 7.56
CA VAL A 216 13.84 -20.33 7.09
C VAL A 216 12.91 -20.18 5.90
N VAL A 217 11.95 -19.24 5.97
CA VAL A 217 11.04 -18.94 4.85
C VAL A 217 11.84 -18.54 3.61
N GLN A 218 12.78 -17.62 3.73
CA GLN A 218 13.65 -17.16 2.64
C GLN A 218 14.53 -18.26 2.04
N ALA A 219 14.89 -19.29 2.82
CA ALA A 219 15.63 -20.44 2.29
C ALA A 219 14.76 -21.35 1.40
N ILE A 220 13.44 -21.38 1.65
CA ILE A 220 12.47 -22.21 0.92
C ILE A 220 11.87 -21.44 -0.26
N VAL A 221 11.52 -20.17 -0.02
CA VAL A 221 10.90 -19.23 -0.96
C VAL A 221 11.70 -17.92 -0.95
N PRO A 222 12.84 -17.87 -1.66
CA PRO A 222 13.65 -16.64 -1.75
C PRO A 222 12.83 -15.49 -2.35
N GLY A 223 12.91 -14.32 -1.72
CA GLY A 223 12.16 -13.12 -2.12
C GLY A 223 10.71 -13.10 -1.66
N ALA A 224 10.38 -13.80 -0.57
CA ALA A 224 9.10 -13.68 0.14
C ALA A 224 9.35 -13.32 1.61
N SER A 225 9.71 -12.07 1.87
CA SER A 225 10.06 -11.61 3.22
C SER A 225 8.82 -11.50 4.11
N MET A 226 8.87 -12.13 5.28
CA MET A 226 7.87 -11.95 6.33
C MET A 226 8.21 -10.66 7.08
N ARG A 227 7.56 -9.53 6.73
CA ARG A 227 7.99 -8.19 7.20
C ARG A 227 7.47 -7.83 8.60
N GLY A 228 6.76 -8.73 9.28
CA GLY A 228 6.31 -8.52 10.67
C GLY A 228 5.22 -7.46 10.80
N VAL A 229 5.08 -6.88 11.99
CA VAL A 229 4.08 -5.83 12.29
C VAL A 229 4.37 -4.54 11.53
N ARG A 230 3.34 -3.73 11.29
CA ARG A 230 3.51 -2.35 10.80
C ARG A 230 3.85 -1.45 11.99
N GLU A 231 5.09 -0.98 12.06
CA GLU A 231 5.56 -0.14 13.17
C GLU A 231 4.77 1.17 13.29
N GLY A 232 3.97 1.29 14.36
CA GLY A 232 3.05 2.42 14.58
C GLY A 232 1.63 2.21 14.02
N GLY A 233 1.32 1.02 13.51
CA GLY A 233 0.01 0.66 12.98
C GLY A 233 -0.42 1.58 11.83
N PHE A 234 -1.69 1.96 11.82
CA PHE A 234 -2.24 2.92 10.86
C PHE A 234 -2.23 4.37 11.36
N GLY A 235 -1.57 4.64 12.49
CA GLY A 235 -1.47 5.99 13.07
C GLY A 235 -2.82 6.71 13.15
N VAL A 236 -2.92 7.93 12.60
CA VAL A 236 -4.16 8.72 12.60
C VAL A 236 -5.28 8.13 11.74
N LEU A 237 -4.98 7.18 10.85
CA LEU A 237 -5.98 6.48 10.02
C LEU A 237 -6.57 5.25 10.72
N ASN A 238 -6.14 4.92 11.93
CA ASN A 238 -6.61 3.71 12.63
C ASN A 238 -8.13 3.70 12.88
N ASP A 239 -8.77 4.88 12.91
CA ASP A 239 -10.22 5.04 13.06
C ASP A 239 -11.02 4.73 11.79
N ARG A 240 -10.35 4.53 10.65
CA ARG A 240 -10.97 4.27 9.34
C ARG A 240 -10.21 3.23 8.50
N ALA A 241 -9.28 2.50 9.12
CA ALA A 241 -8.58 1.37 8.53
C ALA A 241 -9.31 0.08 8.92
N ILE A 242 -9.93 -0.57 7.93
CA ILE A 242 -10.75 -1.76 8.11
C ILE A 242 -9.92 -3.00 7.78
N GLU A 243 -9.95 -3.99 8.68
CA GLU A 243 -9.28 -5.28 8.54
C GLU A 243 -10.32 -6.39 8.47
N ILE A 244 -10.51 -6.96 7.28
CA ILE A 244 -11.46 -8.06 7.03
C ILE A 244 -10.66 -9.34 6.83
N CYS A 245 -10.95 -10.35 7.63
CA CYS A 245 -10.31 -11.65 7.52
C CYS A 245 -11.33 -12.76 7.80
N ALA A 246 -11.29 -13.81 6.98
CA ALA A 246 -12.11 -14.99 7.21
C ALA A 246 -11.46 -15.87 8.29
N PRO A 247 -12.25 -16.47 9.20
CA PRO A 247 -11.73 -17.50 10.10
C PRO A 247 -11.01 -18.59 9.32
N ASP A 248 -9.88 -19.05 9.85
CA ASP A 248 -9.04 -20.10 9.27
C ASP A 248 -8.38 -19.73 7.92
N ASP A 249 -8.47 -18.49 7.45
CA ASP A 249 -7.63 -18.02 6.34
C ASP A 249 -6.21 -17.79 6.83
N SER A 250 -5.34 -18.78 6.60
CA SER A 250 -3.94 -18.77 7.04
C SER A 250 -3.10 -17.58 6.56
N ILE A 251 -3.57 -16.76 5.61
CA ILE A 251 -2.91 -15.52 5.23
C ILE A 251 -3.08 -14.45 6.32
N CYS A 252 -4.26 -14.30 6.91
CA CYS A 252 -4.61 -13.20 7.82
C CYS A 252 -5.01 -13.64 9.25
N ASP A 253 -5.24 -14.94 9.45
CA ASP A 253 -5.60 -15.60 10.71
C ASP A 253 -4.64 -16.78 11.01
N ALA A 254 -3.34 -16.56 10.80
CA ALA A 254 -2.32 -17.55 11.14
C ALA A 254 -2.15 -17.66 12.67
N PRO A 255 -2.01 -18.87 13.22
CA PRO A 255 -1.73 -19.04 14.65
C PRO A 255 -0.44 -18.30 15.06
N PRO A 256 -0.47 -17.47 16.12
CA PRO A 256 0.64 -16.59 16.47
C PRO A 256 1.88 -17.34 16.99
N ASN A 257 1.69 -18.58 17.48
CA ASN A 257 2.76 -19.40 18.04
C ASN A 257 3.23 -20.48 17.04
N VAL A 258 4.56 -20.57 16.88
CA VAL A 258 5.24 -21.52 15.97
C VAL A 258 5.19 -22.97 16.46
N VAL A 259 4.87 -23.20 17.74
CA VAL A 259 5.10 -24.50 18.42
C VAL A 259 4.06 -25.57 18.05
N ASP A 260 2.88 -25.19 17.55
CA ASP A 260 1.84 -26.16 17.18
C ASP A 260 1.91 -26.54 15.69
N ALA A 261 2.93 -27.31 15.33
CA ALA A 261 3.15 -27.77 13.96
C ALA A 261 2.06 -28.73 13.44
N LEU A 262 1.34 -29.42 14.34
CA LEU A 262 0.30 -30.39 13.96
C LEU A 262 -1.06 -29.70 13.74
N GLY A 263 -1.44 -28.74 14.58
CA GLY A 263 -2.60 -27.87 14.30
C GLY A 263 -2.44 -27.15 12.97
N ARG A 264 -1.26 -26.55 12.74
CA ARG A 264 -0.93 -25.86 11.48
C ARG A 264 -1.06 -26.70 10.23
N ALA A 265 -0.69 -27.99 10.27
CA ALA A 265 -0.79 -28.86 9.10
C ALA A 265 -2.26 -29.15 8.72
N GLN A 266 -3.14 -29.27 9.72
CA GLN A 266 -4.57 -29.46 9.49
C GLN A 266 -5.25 -28.16 9.04
N ASP A 267 -4.85 -27.03 9.63
CA ASP A 267 -5.38 -25.70 9.29
C ASP A 267 -4.95 -25.26 7.89
N LEU A 268 -3.70 -25.49 7.49
CA LEU A 268 -3.20 -25.15 6.14
C LEU A 268 -3.92 -25.95 5.02
N VAL A 269 -4.35 -27.18 5.32
CA VAL A 269 -5.12 -28.01 4.38
C VAL A 269 -6.56 -27.51 4.23
N ASN A 270 -7.15 -26.96 5.30
CA ASN A 270 -8.50 -26.38 5.27
C ASN A 270 -8.51 -24.93 4.74
N ALA A 271 -7.44 -24.16 4.98
CA ALA A 271 -7.31 -22.73 4.69
C ALA A 271 -7.29 -22.37 3.20
N ASN A 272 -6.72 -23.22 2.33
CA ASN A 272 -6.58 -22.91 0.90
C ASN A 272 -7.91 -22.76 0.17
N GLY A 273 -9.01 -23.33 0.69
CA GLY A 273 -10.34 -23.11 0.14
C GLY A 273 -10.96 -21.79 0.61
N VAL A 274 -10.66 -21.34 1.81
CA VAL A 274 -11.30 -20.15 2.43
C VAL A 274 -10.86 -18.87 1.74
N HIS A 275 -9.55 -18.76 1.42
CA HIS A 275 -8.96 -17.56 0.82
C HIS A 275 -9.62 -17.17 -0.52
N ALA A 276 -10.10 -18.13 -1.31
CA ALA A 276 -10.78 -17.87 -2.58
C ALA A 276 -12.27 -17.51 -2.45
N MET A 277 -12.83 -17.56 -1.23
CA MET A 277 -14.28 -17.57 -1.03
C MET A 277 -14.84 -16.29 -0.39
N TYR A 278 -14.07 -15.21 -0.25
CA TYR A 278 -14.54 -13.95 0.38
C TYR A 278 -15.81 -13.36 -0.24
N ALA A 279 -16.05 -13.58 -1.54
CA ALA A 279 -17.25 -13.11 -2.22
C ALA A 279 -18.52 -13.93 -1.93
N SER A 280 -18.39 -15.10 -1.29
CA SER A 280 -19.50 -16.04 -1.06
C SER A 280 -19.55 -16.62 0.35
N ASN A 281 -18.49 -16.45 1.15
CA ASN A 281 -18.37 -16.96 2.51
C ASN A 281 -19.18 -16.05 3.47
N PRO A 282 -20.28 -16.55 4.06
CA PRO A 282 -21.11 -15.77 4.98
C PRO A 282 -20.53 -15.68 6.40
N ASN A 283 -19.43 -16.39 6.68
CA ASN A 283 -18.85 -16.48 8.02
C ASN A 283 -17.77 -15.41 8.27
N VAL A 284 -17.46 -14.57 7.28
CA VAL A 284 -16.47 -13.49 7.42
C VAL A 284 -17.09 -12.32 8.19
N ILE A 285 -18.23 -11.82 7.70
CA ILE A 285 -18.97 -10.72 8.32
C ILE A 285 -20.41 -11.18 8.54
N PRO A 286 -20.92 -11.22 9.79
CA PRO A 286 -22.27 -11.67 10.07
C PRO A 286 -23.33 -10.94 9.24
N GLY A 287 -24.13 -11.70 8.49
CA GLY A 287 -25.27 -11.18 7.72
C GLY A 287 -24.94 -10.65 6.31
N THR A 288 -23.69 -10.74 5.86
CA THR A 288 -23.29 -10.29 4.51
C THR A 288 -22.02 -11.03 4.04
N THR A 289 -21.57 -10.77 2.82
CA THR A 289 -20.26 -11.23 2.31
C THR A 289 -19.25 -10.08 2.37
N ALA A 290 -17.95 -10.40 2.34
CA ALA A 290 -16.91 -9.38 2.48
C ALA A 290 -16.97 -8.32 1.37
N ASN A 291 -17.21 -8.73 0.12
CA ASN A 291 -17.37 -7.81 -1.00
C ASN A 291 -18.62 -6.94 -0.86
N ALA A 292 -19.78 -7.52 -0.53
CA ALA A 292 -21.03 -6.77 -0.41
C ALA A 292 -20.97 -5.74 0.74
N TRP A 293 -20.38 -6.12 1.88
CA TRP A 293 -20.10 -5.20 2.97
C TRP A 293 -19.17 -4.07 2.52
N THR A 294 -18.08 -4.41 1.82
CA THR A 294 -17.08 -3.42 1.38
C THR A 294 -17.67 -2.43 0.39
N VAL A 295 -18.48 -2.88 -0.58
CA VAL A 295 -19.19 -1.99 -1.51
C VAL A 295 -20.08 -1.01 -0.75
N GLU A 296 -20.87 -1.49 0.22
CA GLU A 296 -21.75 -0.64 1.01
C GLU A 296 -20.98 0.34 1.90
N TRP A 297 -19.89 -0.12 2.52
CA TRP A 297 -19.03 0.74 3.32
C TRP A 297 -18.37 1.84 2.47
N ILE A 298 -17.88 1.51 1.27
CA ILE A 298 -17.31 2.50 0.33
C ILE A 298 -18.37 3.51 -0.09
N ARG A 299 -19.60 3.08 -0.41
CA ARG A 299 -20.72 3.99 -0.73
C ARG A 299 -21.00 4.99 0.39
N GLN A 300 -20.99 4.51 1.63
CA GLN A 300 -21.19 5.37 2.81
C GLN A 300 -20.06 6.38 2.95
N ARG A 301 -18.79 5.96 2.78
CA ARG A 301 -17.65 6.88 2.81
C ARG A 301 -17.72 7.93 1.69
N ILE A 302 -18.08 7.53 0.47
CA ILE A 302 -18.29 8.45 -0.65
C ILE A 302 -19.33 9.52 -0.27
N ALA A 303 -20.48 9.11 0.27
CA ALA A 303 -21.55 10.04 0.66
C ALA A 303 -21.21 10.97 1.82
N GLU A 304 -20.21 10.62 2.65
CA GLU A 304 -19.74 11.48 3.74
C GLU A 304 -18.76 12.57 3.27
N VAL A 305 -18.06 12.33 2.16
CA VAL A 305 -16.99 13.21 1.67
C VAL A 305 -17.31 13.94 0.36
N SER A 306 -18.46 13.61 -0.25
CA SER A 306 -19.03 14.31 -1.42
C SER A 306 -20.10 15.30 -0.97
#